data_AF-A0A7D8UP13-F1
#
_entry.id   AF-A0A7D8UP13-F1
#
_cell.length_a   1.000
_cell.length_b   1.000
_cell.length_c   1.000
_cell.angle_alpha   90.00
_cell.angle_beta   90.00
_cell.angle_gamma   90.00
#
_symmetry.space_group_name_H-M   'P 1'
#
loop_
_entity.id
_entity.type
_entity.pdbx_description
1 polymer ?
#
loop_
_entity_poly.entity_id
_entity_poly.type
_entity_poly.pdbx_seq_one_letter_code
_entity_poly.pdbx_strand_id
1 'polypeptide(L)'
;MIDPAAPPTSDPIAELLTTYNELNSSSIDELTEIPSPLEFMRYVSRNRPFVVRGGASDWKATRTWSVDVLKERMAGMRVNVAITPKGTVPCALRRGGGGEGGSADRIRNADAPVKSEDGEMLLVKPWEEEQDFAQFMDFVIRQEGSGEMNGENITSSAVSTNPSAENDNLRNEYSELFTDVDPSIPFARIALQKAPEAINLWIGNSHSVTALHKDNYENIYVQIIGQKHFVLLPPLAYACVNEREMGPASYVRGEGKGELLVKREDGGRVPFALWDPDGLGGEGTRYSGLARPVRVSLGKGDMLYLPALWHDMEFGGSFYPFCGFARNVALGAVVD
;
A
#
# COMPACT_ATOMS: atom_id res chain seq x y z
N MET A 1 16.00 1.64 -49.34
CA MET A 1 15.11 2.74 -49.74
C MET A 1 13.94 2.68 -48.78
N ILE A 2 13.88 3.61 -47.82
CA ILE A 2 12.77 3.70 -46.87
C ILE A 2 11.64 4.43 -47.60
N ASP A 3 10.46 3.83 -47.63
CA ASP A 3 9.27 4.39 -48.26
C ASP A 3 8.87 5.70 -47.57
N PRO A 4 8.86 6.86 -48.27
CA PRO A 4 8.51 8.16 -47.69
C PRO A 4 7.00 8.33 -47.41
N ALA A 5 6.16 7.34 -47.71
CA ALA A 5 4.71 7.39 -47.52
C ALA A 5 4.18 6.52 -46.36
N ALA A 6 5.05 5.87 -45.58
CA ALA A 6 4.59 5.20 -44.35
C ALA A 6 4.09 6.28 -43.36
N PRO A 7 2.82 6.24 -42.91
CA PRO A 7 2.37 7.14 -41.85
C PRO A 7 3.31 6.97 -40.64
N PRO A 8 3.56 8.02 -39.83
CA PRO A 8 4.35 7.85 -38.61
C PRO A 8 3.73 6.69 -37.86
N THR A 9 4.48 5.61 -37.67
CA THR A 9 4.01 4.42 -36.96
C THR A 9 3.53 4.90 -35.60
N SER A 10 2.21 4.97 -35.40
CA SER A 10 1.64 5.38 -34.12
C SER A 10 2.23 4.44 -33.07
N ASP A 11 2.70 5.01 -31.98
CA ASP A 11 3.22 4.23 -30.87
C ASP A 11 2.05 3.42 -30.29
N PRO A 12 2.01 2.08 -30.50
CA PRO A 12 0.82 1.30 -30.19
C PRO A 12 0.55 1.25 -28.69
N ILE A 13 1.59 1.40 -27.85
CA ILE A 13 1.46 1.45 -26.40
C ILE A 13 0.84 2.79 -26.00
N ALA A 14 1.33 3.89 -26.57
CA ALA A 14 0.77 5.21 -26.31
C ALA A 14 -0.69 5.32 -26.77
N GLU A 15 -1.02 4.77 -27.94
CA GLU A 15 -2.38 4.73 -28.48
C GLU A 15 -3.32 3.90 -27.59
N LEU A 16 -2.87 2.72 -27.14
CA LEU A 16 -3.62 1.86 -26.23
C LEU A 16 -3.90 2.54 -24.89
N LEU A 17 -2.88 3.17 -24.28
CA LEU A 17 -3.03 3.91 -23.03
C LEU A 17 -3.99 5.09 -23.17
N THR A 18 -3.85 5.86 -24.25
CA THR A 18 -4.70 7.05 -24.51
C THR A 18 -6.15 6.63 -24.72
N THR A 19 -6.40 5.65 -25.60
CA THR A 19 -7.74 5.13 -25.88
C THR A 19 -8.39 4.55 -24.63
N TYR A 20 -7.63 3.82 -23.81
CA TYR A 20 -8.15 3.30 -22.54
C TYR A 20 -8.59 4.42 -21.61
N ASN A 21 -7.78 5.47 -21.46
CA ASN A 21 -8.10 6.61 -20.61
C ASN A 21 -9.31 7.42 -21.12
N GLU A 22 -9.55 7.44 -22.43
CA GLU A 22 -10.73 8.09 -23.02
C GLU A 22 -12.02 7.28 -22.75
N LEU A 23 -11.91 5.95 -22.72
CA LEU A 23 -13.05 5.05 -22.48
C LEU A 23 -13.31 4.77 -21.00
N ASN A 24 -12.29 4.93 -20.14
CA ASN A 24 -12.35 4.63 -18.72
C ASN A 24 -12.02 5.87 -17.90
N SER A 25 -13.01 6.34 -17.14
CA SER A 25 -12.81 7.45 -16.21
C SER A 25 -11.76 7.11 -15.14
N SER A 26 -10.94 8.10 -14.79
CA SER A 26 -10.05 8.06 -13.63
C SER A 26 -10.79 8.35 -12.30
N SER A 27 -12.11 8.51 -12.34
CA SER A 27 -12.96 8.57 -11.14
C SER A 27 -13.33 7.16 -10.69
N ILE A 28 -13.35 6.96 -9.37
CA ILE A 28 -13.85 5.73 -8.75
C ILE A 28 -15.36 5.81 -8.52
N ASP A 29 -16.06 4.69 -8.66
CA ASP A 29 -17.47 4.61 -8.29
C ASP A 29 -17.59 4.58 -6.76
N GLU A 30 -18.50 5.38 -6.21
CA GLU A 30 -18.83 5.42 -4.78
C GLU A 30 -20.26 4.92 -4.56
N LEU A 31 -20.38 3.83 -3.81
CA LEU A 31 -21.64 3.22 -3.42
C LEU A 31 -22.02 3.71 -2.03
N THR A 32 -23.29 4.06 -1.83
CA THR A 32 -23.83 4.45 -0.53
C THR A 32 -24.37 3.28 0.28
N GLU A 33 -24.37 2.08 -0.31
CA GLU A 33 -24.84 0.84 0.31
C GLU A 33 -24.00 -0.36 -0.15
N ILE A 34 -24.03 -1.43 0.64
CA ILE A 34 -23.32 -2.67 0.34
C ILE A 34 -23.92 -3.29 -0.94
N PRO A 35 -23.11 -3.59 -1.97
CA PRO A 35 -23.61 -4.18 -3.20
C PRO A 35 -24.11 -5.61 -2.97
N SER A 36 -25.07 -6.04 -3.77
CA SER A 36 -25.39 -7.46 -3.89
C SER A 36 -24.22 -8.25 -4.50
N PRO A 37 -24.14 -9.58 -4.27
CA PRO A 37 -23.13 -10.42 -4.91
C PRO A 37 -23.11 -10.31 -6.44
N LEU A 38 -24.27 -10.12 -7.07
CA LEU A 38 -24.37 -9.96 -8.52
C LEU A 38 -23.80 -8.62 -9.00
N GLU A 39 -24.07 -7.53 -8.28
CA GLU A 39 -23.50 -6.22 -8.58
C GLU A 39 -21.99 -6.24 -8.39
N PHE A 40 -21.50 -6.86 -7.32
CA PHE A 40 -20.08 -7.05 -7.11
C PHE A 40 -19.41 -7.82 -8.25
N MET A 41 -19.99 -8.93 -8.72
CA MET A 41 -19.46 -9.68 -9.87
C MET A 41 -19.33 -8.85 -11.14
N ARG A 42 -20.20 -7.84 -11.35
CA ARG A 42 -20.05 -6.92 -12.49
C ARG A 42 -18.79 -6.07 -12.36
N TYR A 43 -18.39 -5.66 -11.15
CA TYR A 43 -17.12 -4.96 -10.93
C TYR A 43 -15.92 -5.87 -11.13
N VAL A 44 -15.97 -7.10 -10.58
CA VAL A 44 -14.94 -8.13 -10.79
C VAL A 44 -14.72 -8.39 -12.27
N SER A 45 -15.79 -8.65 -13.03
CA SER A 45 -15.70 -8.93 -14.49
C SER A 45 -15.13 -7.78 -15.32
N ARG A 46 -15.27 -6.53 -14.84
CA ARG A 46 -14.73 -5.34 -15.51
C ARG A 46 -13.36 -4.94 -14.95
N ASN A 47 -12.87 -5.64 -13.93
CA ASN A 47 -11.64 -5.30 -13.19
C ASN A 47 -11.63 -3.81 -12.77
N ARG A 48 -12.74 -3.32 -12.20
CA ARG A 48 -12.88 -1.92 -11.77
C ARG A 48 -13.03 -1.79 -10.26
N PRO A 49 -12.25 -0.90 -9.60
CA PRO A 49 -12.39 -0.62 -8.19
C PRO A 49 -13.66 0.18 -7.90
N PHE A 50 -14.15 0.08 -6.67
CA PHE A 50 -15.22 0.94 -6.14
C PHE A 50 -15.05 1.12 -4.63
N VAL A 51 -15.65 2.18 -4.10
CA VAL A 51 -15.73 2.42 -2.64
C VAL A 51 -17.17 2.22 -2.18
N VAL A 52 -17.38 1.57 -1.03
CA VAL A 52 -18.63 1.63 -0.27
C VAL A 52 -18.45 2.59 0.90
N ARG A 53 -19.16 3.72 0.87
CA ARG A 53 -19.13 4.69 1.95
C ARG A 53 -19.86 4.14 3.17
N GLY A 54 -19.18 4.07 4.32
CA GLY A 54 -19.72 3.55 5.56
C GLY A 54 -20.09 2.05 5.55
N GLY A 55 -19.55 1.26 4.62
CA GLY A 55 -19.87 -0.18 4.50
C GLY A 55 -19.59 -1.01 5.77
N ALA A 56 -18.64 -0.55 6.61
CA ALA A 56 -18.29 -1.16 7.89
C ALA A 56 -18.68 -0.30 9.10
N SER A 57 -19.54 0.72 8.95
CA SER A 57 -19.96 1.60 10.05
C SER A 57 -20.63 0.86 11.21
N ASP A 58 -21.20 -0.31 10.92
CA ASP A 58 -21.92 -1.13 11.89
C ASP A 58 -21.04 -2.13 12.66
N TRP A 59 -19.80 -2.31 12.22
CA TRP A 59 -18.86 -3.21 12.88
C TRP A 59 -18.56 -2.77 14.31
N LYS A 60 -18.44 -3.74 15.22
CA LYS A 60 -18.05 -3.48 16.62
C LYS A 60 -16.70 -2.77 16.67
N ALA A 61 -15.76 -3.17 15.82
CA ALA A 61 -14.46 -2.53 15.69
C ALA A 61 -14.61 -1.04 15.35
N THR A 62 -15.36 -0.71 14.30
CA THR A 62 -15.59 0.69 13.89
C THR A 62 -16.26 1.52 14.99
N ARG A 63 -17.19 0.93 15.75
CA ARG A 63 -17.92 1.66 16.79
C ARG A 63 -17.13 1.85 18.09
N THR A 64 -16.30 0.87 18.47
CA THR A 64 -15.74 0.79 19.82
C THR A 64 -14.23 0.94 19.89
N TRP A 65 -13.50 0.68 18.81
CA TRP A 65 -12.05 0.75 18.88
C TRP A 65 -11.58 2.19 19.08
N SER A 66 -10.74 2.33 20.09
CA SER A 66 -9.96 3.52 20.40
C SER A 66 -8.58 3.03 20.86
N VAL A 67 -7.63 3.95 20.96
CA VAL A 67 -6.27 3.65 21.42
C VAL A 67 -6.29 2.93 22.76
N ASP A 68 -7.06 3.47 23.71
CA ASP A 68 -7.12 2.95 25.07
C ASP A 68 -7.70 1.54 25.08
N VAL A 69 -8.78 1.31 24.32
CA VAL A 69 -9.41 -0.01 24.18
C VAL A 69 -8.44 -1.01 23.54
N LEU A 70 -7.71 -0.60 22.50
CA LEU A 70 -6.74 -1.49 21.84
C LEU A 70 -5.58 -1.84 22.79
N LYS A 71 -5.04 -0.86 23.53
CA LYS A 71 -3.96 -1.07 24.51
C LYS A 71 -4.43 -1.96 25.68
N GLU A 72 -5.68 -1.81 26.12
CA GLU A 72 -6.26 -2.65 27.16
C GLU A 72 -6.43 -4.09 26.69
N ARG A 73 -7.02 -4.31 25.49
CA ARG A 73 -7.26 -5.67 24.97
C ARG A 73 -5.99 -6.41 24.59
N MET A 74 -5.00 -5.70 24.08
CA MET A 74 -3.70 -6.27 23.71
C MET A 74 -2.67 -6.15 24.84
N ALA A 75 -3.12 -5.93 26.09
CA ALA A 75 -2.22 -5.74 27.21
C ALA A 75 -1.34 -6.98 27.44
N GLY A 76 -0.02 -6.77 27.48
CA GLY A 76 0.97 -7.84 27.64
C GLY A 76 1.23 -8.66 26.37
N MET A 77 0.60 -8.34 25.25
CA MET A 77 0.88 -8.95 23.96
C MET A 77 2.06 -8.25 23.27
N ARG A 78 2.89 -9.05 22.61
CA ARG A 78 3.96 -8.57 21.74
C ARG A 78 3.53 -8.66 20.29
N VAL A 79 3.97 -7.72 19.49
CA VAL A 79 3.68 -7.64 18.06
C VAL A 79 4.97 -7.44 17.28
N ASN A 80 5.01 -7.95 16.06
CA ASN A 80 6.12 -7.71 15.16
C ASN A 80 6.00 -6.32 14.54
N VAL A 81 7.08 -5.57 14.60
CA VAL A 81 7.11 -4.19 14.13
C VAL A 81 8.17 -4.08 13.04
N ALA A 82 7.74 -3.69 11.85
CA ALA A 82 8.61 -3.32 10.75
C ALA A 82 9.13 -1.91 10.97
N ILE A 83 10.45 -1.76 10.91
CA ILE A 83 11.16 -0.51 11.12
C ILE A 83 11.95 -0.17 9.87
N THR A 84 11.77 1.05 9.39
CA THR A 84 12.48 1.60 8.23
C THR A 84 13.06 2.98 8.56
N PRO A 85 14.07 3.46 7.82
CA PRO A 85 14.57 4.82 8.01
C PRO A 85 13.49 5.89 7.80
N LYS A 86 13.50 6.96 8.60
CA LYS A 86 12.84 8.23 8.26
C LYS A 86 13.74 8.95 7.28
N GLY A 87 13.34 9.01 6.03
CA GLY A 87 14.00 9.85 5.05
C GLY A 87 13.96 9.26 3.66
N THR A 88 13.64 10.16 2.73
CA THR A 88 13.88 10.12 1.30
C THR A 88 14.92 9.08 0.89
N VAL A 89 14.53 8.08 0.10
CA VAL A 89 15.49 7.48 -0.83
C VAL A 89 16.00 8.64 -1.69
N PRO A 90 17.28 9.01 -1.64
CA PRO A 90 17.78 10.11 -2.42
C PRO A 90 17.75 9.68 -3.90
N CYS A 91 16.71 10.10 -4.63
CA CYS A 91 16.85 10.16 -6.07
C CYS A 91 17.78 11.34 -6.36
N ALA A 92 19.02 11.02 -6.72
CA ALA A 92 19.98 12.00 -7.19
C ALA A 92 19.45 12.70 -8.45
N LEU A 93 18.82 13.88 -8.29
CA LEU A 93 18.74 14.93 -9.32
C LEU A 93 18.17 16.23 -8.73
N ARG A 94 18.92 16.87 -7.82
CA ARG A 94 18.78 18.32 -7.65
C ARG A 94 19.57 19.00 -8.76
N ARG A 95 18.91 19.30 -9.88
CA ARG A 95 19.42 20.28 -10.86
C ARG A 95 18.35 21.33 -11.15
N GLY A 96 18.34 22.36 -10.30
CA GLY A 96 18.00 23.75 -10.63
C GLY A 96 16.52 24.10 -10.87
N GLY A 97 16.02 25.06 -10.09
CA GLY A 97 14.82 25.85 -10.41
C GLY A 97 13.85 25.97 -9.24
N GLY A 98 13.77 27.17 -8.65
CA GLY A 98 13.05 27.44 -7.41
C GLY A 98 11.53 27.39 -7.56
N GLY A 99 10.89 26.90 -6.50
CA GLY A 99 9.46 26.94 -6.26
C GLY A 99 9.21 26.45 -4.84
N GLU A 100 8.99 27.37 -3.90
CA GLU A 100 8.54 27.07 -2.55
C GLU A 100 7.08 26.59 -2.63
N GLY A 101 6.91 25.28 -2.65
CA GLY A 101 5.65 24.60 -2.36
C GLY A 101 5.99 23.45 -1.42
N GLY A 102 5.44 23.46 -0.21
CA GLY A 102 5.69 22.46 0.81
C GLY A 102 5.33 21.06 0.32
N SER A 103 6.34 20.33 -0.16
CA SER A 103 6.27 18.89 -0.33
C SER A 103 6.34 18.29 1.06
N ALA A 104 5.24 17.73 1.56
CA ALA A 104 5.31 16.84 2.71
C ALA A 104 6.25 15.70 2.31
N ASP A 105 7.42 15.60 2.94
CA ASP A 105 8.36 14.49 2.74
C ASP A 105 7.64 13.19 3.13
N ARG A 106 7.16 12.46 2.12
CA ARG A 106 6.51 11.16 2.29
C ARG A 106 7.55 10.08 2.04
N ILE A 107 7.74 9.20 3.02
CA ILE A 107 8.83 8.24 3.08
C ILE A 107 8.30 6.87 2.64
N ARG A 108 9.02 6.20 1.73
CA ARG A 108 8.67 4.84 1.31
C ARG A 108 9.01 3.85 2.43
N ASN A 109 8.03 3.02 2.77
CA ASN A 109 8.10 1.98 3.78
C ASN A 109 8.75 0.70 3.27
N ALA A 110 8.69 -0.33 4.13
CA ALA A 110 8.97 -1.74 3.90
C ALA A 110 8.79 -2.19 2.44
N ASP A 111 9.73 -3.00 1.95
CA ASP A 111 9.74 -3.56 0.61
C ASP A 111 9.81 -2.50 -0.50
N ALA A 112 10.64 -1.48 -0.29
CA ALA A 112 10.85 -0.41 -1.25
C ALA A 112 12.14 -0.58 -2.06
N PRO A 113 12.15 -0.13 -3.33
CA PRO A 113 13.37 0.04 -4.10
C PRO A 113 14.32 1.05 -3.46
N VAL A 114 15.55 0.64 -3.18
CA VAL A 114 16.64 1.48 -2.67
C VAL A 114 17.85 1.37 -3.59
N LYS A 115 18.44 2.52 -3.90
CA LYS A 115 19.69 2.57 -4.67
C LYS A 115 20.88 2.40 -3.72
N SER A 116 21.69 1.37 -3.93
CA SER A 116 22.92 1.15 -3.16
C SER A 116 24.00 2.19 -3.50
N GLU A 117 25.06 2.25 -2.69
CA GLU A 117 26.22 3.11 -2.95
C GLU A 117 26.89 2.82 -4.31
N ASP A 118 26.85 1.55 -4.73
CA ASP A 118 27.36 1.09 -6.03
C ASP A 118 26.44 1.47 -7.21
N GLY A 119 25.26 2.05 -6.93
CA GLY A 119 24.28 2.46 -7.93
C GLY A 119 23.29 1.37 -8.38
N GLU A 120 23.33 0.18 -7.78
CA GLU A 120 22.40 -0.92 -8.04
C GLU A 120 21.07 -0.69 -7.33
N MET A 121 19.95 -1.03 -7.99
CA MET A 121 18.63 -1.03 -7.34
C MET A 121 18.40 -2.35 -6.61
N LEU A 122 18.12 -2.25 -5.31
CA LEU A 122 17.83 -3.36 -4.41
C LEU A 122 16.40 -3.23 -3.89
N LEU A 123 15.72 -4.35 -3.68
CA LEU A 123 14.45 -4.39 -2.98
C LEU A 123 14.74 -4.64 -1.50
N VAL A 124 14.53 -3.63 -0.66
CA VAL A 124 14.96 -3.66 0.75
C VAL A 124 13.76 -3.90 1.67
N LYS A 125 13.78 -5.05 2.36
CA LYS A 125 12.84 -5.41 3.42
C LYS A 125 13.09 -4.59 4.69
N PRO A 126 12.05 -4.33 5.49
CA PRO A 126 12.21 -3.64 6.76
C PRO A 126 13.05 -4.45 7.75
N TRP A 127 13.57 -3.78 8.78
CA TRP A 127 14.06 -4.46 9.96
C TRP A 127 12.87 -4.82 10.84
N GLU A 128 12.75 -6.08 11.24
CA GLU A 128 11.63 -6.55 12.06
C GLU A 128 12.09 -6.87 13.49
N GLU A 129 11.32 -6.40 14.47
CA GLU A 129 11.54 -6.73 15.88
C GLU A 129 10.23 -6.83 16.66
N GLU A 130 10.19 -7.74 17.64
CA GLU A 130 9.04 -7.86 18.54
C GLU A 130 9.03 -6.75 19.59
N GLN A 131 7.94 -5.99 19.65
CA GLN A 131 7.72 -4.94 20.63
C GLN A 131 6.45 -5.18 21.45
N ASP A 132 6.39 -4.63 22.66
CA ASP A 132 5.14 -4.55 23.42
C ASP A 132 4.12 -3.68 22.68
N PHE A 133 2.88 -4.16 22.55
CA PHE A 133 1.85 -3.46 21.77
C PHE A 133 1.58 -2.05 22.29
N ALA A 134 1.53 -1.86 23.60
CA ALA A 134 1.25 -0.55 24.19
C ALA A 134 2.41 0.43 23.93
N GLN A 135 3.66 -0.03 24.02
CA GLN A 135 4.85 0.76 23.68
C GLN A 135 4.89 1.14 22.21
N PHE A 136 4.57 0.20 21.31
CA PHE A 136 4.44 0.46 19.87
C PHE A 136 3.39 1.52 19.58
N MET A 137 2.19 1.39 20.15
CA MET A 137 1.12 2.38 20.00
C MET A 137 1.54 3.76 20.50
N ASP A 138 2.21 3.84 21.66
CA ASP A 138 2.73 5.10 22.18
C ASP A 138 3.79 5.71 21.25
N PHE A 139 4.61 4.90 20.61
CA PHE A 139 5.58 5.37 19.61
C PHE A 139 4.89 5.97 18.39
N VAL A 140 3.92 5.26 17.82
CA VAL A 140 3.12 5.68 16.65
C VAL A 140 2.42 7.03 16.93
N ILE A 141 1.80 7.18 18.10
CA ILE A 141 1.13 8.43 18.53
C ILE A 141 2.12 9.57 18.70
N ARG A 142 3.23 9.31 19.41
CA ARG A 142 4.23 10.33 19.68
C ARG A 142 4.83 10.86 18.39
N GLN A 143 5.12 9.97 17.43
CA GLN A 143 5.68 10.35 16.13
C GLN A 143 4.80 11.35 15.37
N GLU A 144 3.47 11.27 15.56
CA GLU A 144 2.50 12.14 14.88
C GLU A 144 2.26 13.47 15.62
N GLY A 145 2.30 13.44 16.96
CA GLY A 145 2.11 14.65 17.78
C GLY A 145 3.34 15.55 17.83
N SER A 146 4.55 14.99 17.66
CA SER A 146 5.78 15.77 17.61
C SER A 146 5.98 16.34 16.21
N GLY A 147 5.52 17.57 15.96
CA GLY A 147 5.91 18.35 14.79
C GLY A 147 7.44 18.60 14.69
N GLU A 148 8.22 18.25 15.72
CA GLU A 148 9.68 18.33 15.76
C GLU A 148 10.35 17.02 16.22
N MET A 149 11.18 16.52 15.30
CA MET A 149 12.40 15.71 15.42
C MET A 149 12.94 15.39 16.82
N ASN A 150 12.51 14.27 17.41
CA ASN A 150 13.25 13.63 18.52
C ASN A 150 14.47 12.79 18.06
N GLY A 151 15.19 13.25 17.02
CA GLY A 151 16.44 12.64 16.54
C GLY A 151 16.35 11.17 16.06
N GLU A 152 15.18 10.54 16.13
CA GLU A 152 14.96 9.17 15.69
C GLU A 152 14.60 9.17 14.22
N ASN A 153 15.57 8.78 13.40
CA ASN A 153 15.45 8.67 11.94
C ASN A 153 14.80 7.34 11.53
N ILE A 154 13.73 6.89 12.19
CA ILE A 154 13.03 5.62 11.86
C ILE A 154 11.50 5.71 11.92
N THR A 155 10.78 5.07 11.00
CA THR A 155 9.33 4.87 11.05
C THR A 155 9.02 3.42 11.43
N SER A 156 7.87 3.21 12.07
CA SER A 156 7.45 1.88 12.54
C SER A 156 6.01 1.58 12.13
N SER A 157 5.77 0.37 11.64
CA SER A 157 4.43 -0.17 11.34
C SER A 157 4.32 -1.58 11.89
N ALA A 158 3.15 -1.94 12.40
CA ALA A 158 2.87 -3.34 12.74
C ALA A 158 2.82 -4.16 11.44
N VAL A 159 3.49 -5.31 11.44
CA VAL A 159 3.48 -6.30 10.34
C VAL A 159 3.33 -7.69 10.92
N SER A 160 2.94 -8.67 10.09
CA SER A 160 2.88 -10.05 10.56
C SER A 160 4.27 -10.60 10.89
N THR A 161 4.31 -11.52 11.85
CA THR A 161 5.44 -12.42 12.11
C THR A 161 5.60 -13.53 11.06
N ASN A 162 4.59 -13.78 10.23
CA ASN A 162 4.57 -14.95 9.35
C ASN A 162 5.05 -14.58 7.93
N PRO A 163 6.22 -15.07 7.47
CA PRO A 163 6.79 -14.70 6.17
C PRO A 163 6.10 -15.38 4.97
N SER A 164 5.00 -16.11 5.17
CA SER A 164 4.26 -16.75 4.07
C SER A 164 3.42 -15.73 3.30
N ALA A 165 3.21 -16.00 2.01
CA ALA A 165 2.41 -15.18 1.09
C ALA A 165 0.94 -15.00 1.53
N GLU A 166 0.48 -15.73 2.55
CA GLU A 166 -0.89 -15.67 3.07
C GLU A 166 -1.06 -14.66 4.20
N ASN A 167 0.00 -14.11 4.81
CA ASN A 167 -0.02 -12.95 5.71
C ASN A 167 -1.38 -12.76 6.43
N ASP A 168 -1.69 -13.56 7.44
CA ASP A 168 -3.05 -13.70 8.02
C ASP A 168 -3.09 -13.20 9.47
N ASN A 169 -2.49 -12.05 9.70
CA ASN A 169 -2.11 -11.65 11.06
C ASN A 169 -3.33 -11.39 11.97
N LEU A 170 -4.50 -10.99 11.45
CA LEU A 170 -5.64 -10.65 12.31
C LEU A 170 -6.23 -11.91 12.96
N ARG A 171 -6.34 -13.00 12.20
CA ARG A 171 -6.85 -14.28 12.74
C ARG A 171 -5.87 -14.95 13.70
N ASN A 172 -4.57 -14.73 13.52
CA ASN A 172 -3.53 -15.43 14.26
C ASN A 172 -2.94 -14.59 15.41
N GLU A 173 -2.32 -13.46 15.08
CA GLU A 173 -1.56 -12.60 16.02
C GLU A 173 -2.47 -11.64 16.80
N TYR A 174 -3.56 -11.17 16.17
CA TYR A 174 -4.51 -10.23 16.76
C TYR A 174 -5.89 -10.87 17.01
N SER A 175 -5.92 -12.16 17.34
CA SER A 175 -7.16 -12.94 17.51
C SER A 175 -8.14 -12.34 18.54
N GLU A 176 -7.64 -11.68 19.58
CA GLU A 176 -8.44 -10.92 20.55
C GLU A 176 -9.27 -9.80 19.88
N LEU A 177 -8.71 -9.16 18.84
CA LEU A 177 -9.36 -8.11 18.06
C LEU A 177 -10.26 -8.68 16.96
N PHE A 178 -9.95 -9.86 16.44
CA PHE A 178 -10.71 -10.49 15.36
C PHE A 178 -12.20 -10.66 15.68
N THR A 179 -12.54 -10.85 16.96
CA THR A 179 -13.94 -10.97 17.43
C THR A 179 -14.81 -9.72 17.21
N ASP A 180 -14.20 -8.57 16.91
CA ASP A 180 -14.88 -7.29 16.71
C ASP A 180 -15.12 -6.95 15.23
N VAL A 181 -14.64 -7.77 14.30
CA VAL A 181 -14.81 -7.62 12.85
C VAL A 181 -15.57 -8.80 12.24
N ASP A 182 -16.10 -8.63 11.03
CA ASP A 182 -16.71 -9.76 10.32
C ASP A 182 -15.62 -10.74 9.82
N PRO A 183 -15.82 -12.06 9.97
CA PRO A 183 -14.84 -13.07 9.53
C PRO A 183 -14.77 -13.23 8.00
N SER A 184 -15.66 -12.57 7.26
CA SER A 184 -15.65 -12.49 5.80
C SER A 184 -16.58 -11.38 5.34
N ILE A 185 -16.40 -10.89 4.11
CA ILE A 185 -17.30 -9.92 3.49
C ILE A 185 -18.38 -10.67 2.69
N PRO A 186 -19.67 -10.66 3.09
CA PRO A 186 -20.68 -11.55 2.52
C PRO A 186 -20.87 -11.43 1.02
N PHE A 187 -20.93 -10.20 0.48
CA PHE A 187 -21.14 -10.00 -0.95
C PHE A 187 -20.03 -10.62 -1.79
N ALA A 188 -18.78 -10.48 -1.35
CA ALA A 188 -17.61 -11.00 -2.05
C ALA A 188 -17.48 -12.51 -1.88
N ARG A 189 -17.64 -13.03 -0.66
CA ARG A 189 -17.61 -14.48 -0.38
C ARG A 189 -18.64 -15.24 -1.21
N ILE A 190 -19.86 -14.70 -1.31
CA ILE A 190 -20.95 -15.33 -2.06
C ILE A 190 -20.67 -15.26 -3.57
N ALA A 191 -20.25 -14.10 -4.06
CA ALA A 191 -19.96 -13.87 -5.48
C ALA A 191 -18.80 -14.71 -6.01
N LEU A 192 -17.68 -14.73 -5.28
CA LEU A 192 -16.47 -15.47 -5.63
C LEU A 192 -16.51 -16.94 -5.22
N GLN A 193 -17.55 -17.33 -4.46
CA GLN A 193 -17.75 -18.66 -3.90
C GLN A 193 -16.58 -19.18 -3.05
N LYS A 194 -15.82 -18.26 -2.43
CA LYS A 194 -14.61 -18.60 -1.68
C LYS A 194 -14.48 -17.73 -0.43
N ALA A 195 -13.90 -18.31 0.61
CA ALA A 195 -13.56 -17.60 1.84
C ALA A 195 -12.27 -16.77 1.63
N PRO A 196 -12.04 -15.70 2.44
CA PRO A 196 -10.79 -14.97 2.37
C PRO A 196 -9.62 -15.90 2.73
N GLU A 197 -8.57 -15.87 1.90
CA GLU A 197 -7.32 -16.58 2.16
C GLU A 197 -6.58 -15.96 3.34
N ALA A 198 -6.64 -14.63 3.44
CA ALA A 198 -5.99 -13.83 4.47
C ALA A 198 -6.90 -12.72 4.99
N ILE A 199 -6.79 -12.43 6.29
CA ILE A 199 -7.35 -11.24 6.93
C ILE A 199 -6.23 -10.53 7.68
N ASN A 200 -5.86 -9.34 7.19
CA ASN A 200 -4.79 -8.54 7.78
C ASN A 200 -5.32 -7.34 8.54
N LEU A 201 -4.71 -7.07 9.69
CA LEU A 201 -4.72 -5.82 10.41
C LEU A 201 -3.42 -5.06 10.13
N TRP A 202 -3.56 -3.81 9.69
CA TRP A 202 -2.43 -2.89 9.56
C TRP A 202 -2.60 -1.72 10.51
N ILE A 203 -1.51 -1.35 11.18
CA ILE A 203 -1.41 -0.21 12.08
C ILE A 203 -0.15 0.58 11.70
N GLY A 204 -0.34 1.81 11.26
CA GLY A 204 0.73 2.71 10.87
C GLY A 204 0.33 4.18 11.01
N ASN A 205 1.25 5.07 10.66
CA ASN A 205 1.09 6.52 10.79
C ASN A 205 1.16 7.24 9.43
N SER A 206 1.12 8.57 9.43
CA SER A 206 1.12 9.40 8.21
C SER A 206 2.47 9.45 7.50
N HIS A 207 3.55 9.04 8.17
CA HIS A 207 4.88 8.94 7.58
C HIS A 207 5.10 7.64 6.79
N SER A 208 4.14 6.72 6.88
CA SER A 208 4.20 5.40 6.29
C SER A 208 3.58 5.35 4.89
N VAL A 209 4.38 5.10 3.86
CA VAL A 209 3.94 4.97 2.46
C VAL A 209 4.33 3.62 1.88
N THR A 210 3.37 2.81 1.47
CA THR A 210 3.68 1.58 0.71
C THR A 210 4.12 1.96 -0.70
N ALA A 211 5.23 1.41 -1.18
CA ALA A 211 5.70 1.65 -2.54
C ALA A 211 4.69 1.13 -3.58
N LEU A 212 4.72 1.69 -4.79
CA LEU A 212 3.86 1.25 -5.88
C LEU A 212 4.12 -0.25 -6.16
N HIS A 213 3.11 -1.08 -5.98
CA HIS A 213 3.18 -2.53 -6.17
C HIS A 213 1.85 -3.04 -6.70
N LYS A 214 1.73 -4.34 -7.00
CA LYS A 214 0.49 -4.98 -7.42
C LYS A 214 0.36 -6.33 -6.74
N ASP A 215 -0.87 -6.77 -6.54
CA ASP A 215 -1.19 -8.09 -6.01
C ASP A 215 -1.95 -8.95 -7.00
N ASN A 216 -1.84 -10.27 -6.86
CA ASN A 216 -2.64 -11.23 -7.60
C ASN A 216 -3.99 -11.53 -6.93
N TYR A 217 -4.53 -10.61 -6.12
CA TYR A 217 -5.69 -10.87 -5.27
C TYR A 217 -6.79 -9.80 -5.41
N GLU A 218 -8.04 -10.25 -5.32
CA GLU A 218 -9.23 -9.42 -5.15
C GLU A 218 -9.27 -8.89 -3.72
N ASN A 219 -8.82 -7.66 -3.53
CA ASN A 219 -8.67 -7.09 -2.21
C ASN A 219 -9.91 -6.30 -1.78
N ILE A 220 -10.34 -6.49 -0.52
CA ILE A 220 -11.30 -5.59 0.13
C ILE A 220 -10.63 -4.94 1.31
N TYR A 221 -10.46 -3.63 1.18
CA TYR A 221 -9.86 -2.74 2.12
C TYR A 221 -10.95 -2.12 3.02
N VAL A 222 -10.83 -2.17 4.35
CA VAL A 222 -11.75 -1.54 5.30
C VAL A 222 -11.03 -0.60 6.27
N GLN A 223 -11.45 0.65 6.36
CA GLN A 223 -10.86 1.64 7.27
C GLN A 223 -11.63 1.73 8.59
N ILE A 224 -11.02 1.32 9.71
CA ILE A 224 -11.69 1.24 11.02
C ILE A 224 -11.55 2.52 11.85
N ILE A 225 -10.37 3.12 11.86
CA ILE A 225 -10.06 4.39 12.53
C ILE A 225 -9.29 5.28 11.55
N GLY A 226 -9.33 6.61 11.65
CA GLY A 226 -8.48 7.50 10.85
C GLY A 226 -8.83 7.56 9.37
N GLN A 227 -7.84 7.88 8.53
CA GLN A 227 -7.97 8.01 7.08
C GLN A 227 -6.80 7.36 6.34
N LYS A 228 -7.10 6.74 5.19
CA LYS A 228 -6.11 6.17 4.28
C LYS A 228 -6.36 6.64 2.86
N HIS A 229 -5.27 6.90 2.14
CA HIS A 229 -5.29 7.36 0.76
C HIS A 229 -4.61 6.35 -0.15
N PHE A 230 -5.15 6.21 -1.36
CA PHE A 230 -4.66 5.32 -2.39
C PHE A 230 -4.44 6.08 -3.70
N VAL A 231 -3.37 5.73 -4.38
CA VAL A 231 -3.13 6.06 -5.78
C VAL A 231 -3.11 4.74 -6.54
N LEU A 232 -4.11 4.55 -7.40
CA LEU A 232 -4.32 3.31 -8.13
C LEU A 232 -4.03 3.51 -9.62
N LEU A 233 -3.40 2.52 -10.22
CA LEU A 233 -3.15 2.44 -11.65
C LEU A 233 -3.70 1.10 -12.18
N PRO A 234 -4.47 1.13 -13.28
CA PRO A 234 -4.99 -0.09 -13.88
C PRO A 234 -3.83 -0.97 -14.37
N PRO A 235 -4.02 -2.30 -14.50
CA PRO A 235 -2.99 -3.19 -15.03
C PRO A 235 -2.42 -2.75 -16.38
N LEU A 236 -3.25 -2.09 -17.21
CA LEU A 236 -2.84 -1.54 -18.51
C LEU A 236 -1.72 -0.49 -18.40
N ALA A 237 -1.64 0.21 -17.27
CA ALA A 237 -0.59 1.20 -17.02
C ALA A 237 0.77 0.57 -16.67
N TYR A 238 0.95 -0.75 -16.81
CA TYR A 238 2.22 -1.44 -16.59
C TYR A 238 3.40 -0.79 -17.32
N ALA A 239 3.20 -0.36 -18.57
CA ALA A 239 4.25 0.31 -19.35
C ALA A 239 4.74 1.63 -18.70
N CYS A 240 3.97 2.20 -17.77
CA CYS A 240 4.28 3.45 -17.06
C CYS A 240 5.12 3.23 -15.80
N VAL A 241 5.08 2.04 -15.18
CA VAL A 241 5.58 1.86 -13.80
C VAL A 241 7.07 1.53 -13.68
N ASN A 242 7.72 1.26 -14.82
CA ASN A 242 9.16 0.95 -14.90
C ASN A 242 9.56 -0.19 -13.95
N GLU A 243 8.88 -1.33 -14.07
CA GLU A 243 9.18 -2.51 -13.28
C GLU A 243 10.55 -3.08 -13.65
N ARG A 244 11.39 -3.37 -12.66
CA ARG A 244 12.74 -3.91 -12.85
C ARG A 244 13.03 -5.02 -11.86
N GLU A 245 13.82 -5.99 -12.32
CA GLU A 245 14.37 -7.07 -11.51
C GLU A 245 15.41 -6.54 -10.51
N MET A 246 15.08 -6.61 -9.22
CA MET A 246 15.92 -6.11 -8.12
C MET A 246 16.39 -7.26 -7.23
N GLY A 247 17.65 -7.18 -6.78
CA GLY A 247 18.19 -8.12 -5.82
C GLY A 247 17.59 -7.89 -4.43
N PRO A 248 17.37 -8.96 -3.63
CA PRO A 248 16.84 -8.82 -2.29
C PRO A 248 17.88 -8.24 -1.32
N ALA A 249 17.41 -7.44 -0.38
CA ALA A 249 18.19 -6.90 0.71
C ALA A 249 17.27 -6.66 1.92
N SER A 250 17.87 -6.46 3.09
CA SER A 250 17.15 -6.14 4.33
C SER A 250 17.86 -5.04 5.09
N TYR A 251 17.09 -4.21 5.81
CA TYR A 251 17.67 -3.32 6.79
C TYR A 251 18.19 -4.10 8.00
N VAL A 252 19.35 -3.71 8.52
CA VAL A 252 19.93 -4.23 9.77
C VAL A 252 20.31 -3.07 10.69
N ARG A 253 20.23 -3.27 12.01
CA ARG A 253 20.62 -2.25 12.99
C ARG A 253 22.12 -1.96 12.92
N GLY A 254 22.45 -0.67 12.82
CA GLY A 254 23.81 -0.16 12.97
C GLY A 254 24.20 0.04 14.45
N GLU A 255 25.38 0.62 14.68
CA GLU A 255 25.88 0.93 16.02
C GLU A 255 25.28 2.23 16.57
N GLY A 256 24.83 3.14 15.70
CA GLY A 256 24.19 4.39 16.06
C GLY A 256 22.72 4.23 16.48
N LYS A 257 22.23 5.13 17.36
CA LYS A 257 20.82 5.15 17.78
C LYS A 257 19.91 5.41 16.55
N GLY A 258 19.10 4.41 16.19
CA GLY A 258 18.18 4.52 15.05
C GLY A 258 18.85 4.37 13.69
N GLU A 259 20.12 3.96 13.64
CA GLU A 259 20.83 3.67 12.40
C GLU A 259 20.36 2.34 11.79
N LEU A 260 20.05 2.35 10.50
CA LEU A 260 19.70 1.18 9.71
C LEU A 260 20.59 1.13 8.47
N LEU A 261 21.27 0.00 8.28
CA LEU A 261 22.17 -0.26 7.16
C LEU A 261 21.52 -1.26 6.21
N VAL A 262 21.79 -1.14 4.91
CA VAL A 262 21.28 -2.09 3.91
C VAL A 262 22.24 -3.28 3.83
N LYS A 263 21.72 -4.49 4.08
CA LYS A 263 22.44 -5.75 3.91
C LYS A 263 21.86 -6.51 2.73
N ARG A 264 22.67 -6.77 1.71
CA ARG A 264 22.29 -7.63 0.57
C ARG A 264 22.01 -9.06 1.05
N GLU A 265 21.00 -9.69 0.46
CA GLU A 265 20.64 -11.08 0.69
C GLU A 265 20.95 -11.92 -0.55
N ASP A 266 21.24 -13.20 -0.33
CA ASP A 266 21.28 -14.18 -1.41
C ASP A 266 19.84 -14.56 -1.78
N GLY A 267 19.49 -14.47 -3.07
CA GLY A 267 18.15 -14.85 -3.52
C GLY A 267 17.89 -14.49 -4.98
N GLY A 268 16.74 -14.95 -5.48
CA GLY A 268 16.23 -14.57 -6.79
C GLY A 268 15.93 -13.08 -6.85
N ARG A 269 16.12 -12.49 -8.04
CA ARG A 269 15.66 -11.12 -8.28
C ARG A 269 14.13 -11.11 -8.33
N VAL A 270 13.55 -10.00 -7.90
CA VAL A 270 12.10 -9.80 -7.85
C VAL A 270 11.75 -8.57 -8.70
N PRO A 271 10.76 -8.67 -9.62
CA PRO A 271 10.30 -7.51 -10.37
C PRO A 271 9.53 -6.58 -9.44
N PHE A 272 9.91 -5.30 -9.40
CA PHE A 272 9.22 -4.29 -8.60
C PHE A 272 9.17 -2.93 -9.32
N ALA A 273 8.09 -2.18 -9.13
CA ALA A 273 7.90 -0.89 -9.80
C ALA A 273 8.80 0.20 -9.21
N LEU A 274 9.51 0.92 -10.08
CA LEU A 274 10.35 2.03 -9.66
C LEU A 274 9.61 3.36 -9.61
N TRP A 275 8.59 3.52 -10.45
CA TRP A 275 7.91 4.78 -10.62
C TRP A 275 7.01 5.14 -9.43
N ASP A 276 6.94 6.43 -9.13
CA ASP A 276 5.99 7.00 -8.19
C ASP A 276 5.16 8.09 -8.89
N PRO A 277 3.84 7.88 -9.01
CA PRO A 277 2.97 8.78 -9.76
C PRO A 277 2.82 10.19 -9.18
N ASP A 278 3.17 10.40 -7.91
CA ASP A 278 3.07 11.71 -7.24
C ASP A 278 4.40 12.50 -7.32
N GLY A 279 5.44 11.95 -7.98
CA GLY A 279 6.67 12.67 -8.28
C GLY A 279 7.58 12.90 -7.07
N LEU A 280 7.34 12.17 -5.97
CA LEU A 280 8.13 12.24 -4.73
C LEU A 280 9.40 11.38 -4.79
N GLY A 281 9.61 10.63 -5.89
CA GLY A 281 10.80 9.86 -6.19
C GLY A 281 10.59 8.92 -7.38
N GLY A 282 11.51 7.98 -7.61
CA GLY A 282 11.32 6.91 -8.58
C GLY A 282 11.56 7.27 -10.05
N GLU A 283 11.77 6.26 -10.89
CA GLU A 283 12.04 6.43 -12.32
C GLU A 283 10.82 5.96 -13.11
N GLY A 284 10.15 6.88 -13.81
CA GLY A 284 9.11 6.53 -14.78
C GLY A 284 9.68 6.08 -16.12
N THR A 285 8.80 5.75 -17.06
CA THR A 285 9.14 5.50 -18.47
C THR A 285 8.69 6.67 -19.33
N ARG A 286 8.96 6.61 -20.64
CA ARG A 286 8.40 7.56 -21.62
C ARG A 286 6.86 7.57 -21.66
N TYR A 287 6.21 6.54 -21.12
CA TYR A 287 4.75 6.41 -21.11
C TYR A 287 4.11 6.99 -19.84
N SER A 288 4.88 7.25 -18.78
CA SER A 288 4.34 7.64 -17.47
C SER A 288 3.46 8.90 -17.52
N GLY A 289 3.76 9.85 -18.40
CA GLY A 289 2.93 11.06 -18.60
C GLY A 289 1.53 10.78 -19.19
N LEU A 290 1.34 9.61 -19.79
CA LEU A 290 0.05 9.15 -20.32
C LEU A 290 -0.81 8.47 -19.25
N ALA A 291 -0.24 8.09 -18.11
CA ALA A 291 -1.02 7.48 -17.03
C ALA A 291 -2.05 8.48 -16.47
N ARG A 292 -3.18 7.92 -16.01
CA ARG A 292 -4.23 8.66 -15.31
C ARG A 292 -4.55 7.95 -13.99
N PRO A 293 -3.80 8.26 -12.91
CA PRO A 293 -4.00 7.60 -11.63
C PRO A 293 -5.38 7.89 -11.04
N VAL A 294 -6.04 6.86 -10.52
CA VAL A 294 -7.28 6.98 -9.73
C VAL A 294 -6.87 7.28 -8.29
N ARG A 295 -7.46 8.29 -7.67
CA ARG A 295 -7.16 8.68 -6.29
C ARG A 295 -8.36 8.40 -5.40
N VAL A 296 -8.13 7.70 -4.30
CA VAL A 296 -9.17 7.26 -3.38
C VAL A 296 -8.79 7.63 -1.97
N SER A 297 -9.75 8.12 -1.19
CA SER A 297 -9.60 8.36 0.24
C SER A 297 -10.67 7.58 0.98
N LEU A 298 -10.27 6.81 1.99
CA LEU A 298 -11.16 6.07 2.88
C LEU A 298 -11.20 6.79 4.23
N GLY A 299 -12.42 7.13 4.66
CA GLY A 299 -12.69 7.54 6.03
C GLY A 299 -13.13 6.36 6.90
N LYS A 300 -13.31 6.62 8.18
CA LYS A 300 -13.83 5.65 9.15
C LYS A 300 -15.13 4.98 8.65
N GLY A 301 -15.10 3.65 8.53
CA GLY A 301 -16.19 2.80 8.09
C GLY A 301 -16.25 2.55 6.58
N ASP A 302 -15.43 3.22 5.77
CA ASP A 302 -15.43 3.01 4.32
C ASP A 302 -14.77 1.67 3.94
N MET A 303 -15.26 1.09 2.84
CA MET A 303 -14.67 -0.09 2.21
C MET A 303 -14.20 0.23 0.79
N LEU A 304 -13.02 -0.21 0.37
CA LEU A 304 -12.55 -0.17 -1.01
C LEU A 304 -12.43 -1.59 -1.55
N TYR A 305 -13.08 -1.88 -2.67
CA TYR A 305 -12.71 -3.02 -3.49
C TYR A 305 -11.59 -2.62 -4.44
N LEU A 306 -10.44 -3.26 -4.30
CA LEU A 306 -9.26 -3.12 -5.15
C LEU A 306 -9.08 -4.43 -5.94
N PRO A 307 -9.35 -4.42 -7.26
CA PRO A 307 -9.26 -5.63 -8.07
C PRO A 307 -7.82 -6.14 -8.19
N ALA A 308 -7.69 -7.44 -8.47
CA ALA A 308 -6.39 -8.04 -8.76
C ALA A 308 -5.64 -7.30 -9.88
N LEU A 309 -4.31 -7.27 -9.75
CA LEU A 309 -3.30 -6.73 -10.68
C LEU A 309 -3.29 -5.21 -10.86
N TRP A 310 -4.18 -4.48 -10.19
CA TRP A 310 -4.04 -3.03 -10.08
C TRP A 310 -2.75 -2.71 -9.34
N HIS A 311 -2.03 -1.71 -9.83
CA HIS A 311 -0.92 -1.19 -9.04
C HIS A 311 -1.47 -0.17 -8.05
N ASP A 312 -1.07 -0.26 -6.79
CA ASP A 312 -1.47 0.65 -5.76
C ASP A 312 -0.28 1.16 -4.95
N MET A 313 -0.42 2.41 -4.54
CA MET A 313 0.44 3.09 -3.59
C MET A 313 -0.47 3.70 -2.54
N GLU A 314 -0.16 3.47 -1.27
CA GLU A 314 -1.07 3.80 -0.17
C GLU A 314 -0.35 4.46 1.01
N PHE A 315 -1.01 5.43 1.65
CA PHE A 315 -0.43 6.22 2.73
C PHE A 315 -1.50 6.78 3.70
N GLY A 316 -1.09 7.06 4.93
CA GLY A 316 -1.96 7.70 5.94
C GLY A 316 -2.14 9.20 5.71
N GLY A 317 -3.29 9.75 6.13
CA GLY A 317 -3.54 11.20 6.11
C GLY A 317 -2.92 11.92 7.32
N SER A 318 -2.52 13.18 7.12
CA SER A 318 -2.19 14.11 8.21
C SER A 318 -3.50 14.62 8.82
N PHE A 319 -3.82 14.09 10.00
CA PHE A 319 -4.91 14.37 10.96
C PHE A 319 -5.64 13.08 11.36
N TYR A 320 -5.45 12.70 12.62
CA TYR A 320 -6.01 11.52 13.32
C TYR A 320 -5.35 10.18 12.95
N PRO A 321 -4.18 9.87 13.55
CA PRO A 321 -3.32 8.80 13.11
C PRO A 321 -3.63 7.52 13.86
N PHE A 322 -4.71 6.87 13.48
CA PHE A 322 -4.88 5.47 13.78
C PHE A 322 -5.46 4.86 12.54
N CYS A 323 -4.63 4.42 11.60
CA CYS A 323 -5.14 3.60 10.52
C CYS A 323 -5.30 2.19 11.09
N GLY A 324 -6.52 1.78 11.46
CA GLY A 324 -6.84 0.37 11.65
C GLY A 324 -7.37 -0.14 10.32
N PHE A 325 -6.61 -0.99 9.64
CA PHE A 325 -6.94 -1.38 8.27
C PHE A 325 -7.19 -2.90 8.15
N ALA A 326 -8.41 -3.25 7.76
CA ALA A 326 -8.95 -4.55 7.33
C ALA A 326 -8.62 -5.00 5.89
N ARG A 327 -7.64 -5.86 5.57
CA ARG A 327 -7.49 -6.41 4.18
C ARG A 327 -8.07 -7.83 4.07
N ASN A 328 -9.05 -8.05 3.21
CA ASN A 328 -9.42 -9.39 2.73
C ASN A 328 -8.75 -9.66 1.39
N VAL A 329 -8.08 -10.80 1.25
CA VAL A 329 -7.35 -11.23 0.05
C VAL A 329 -8.11 -12.38 -0.62
N ALA A 330 -8.38 -12.33 -1.93
CA ALA A 330 -8.99 -13.44 -2.67
C ALA A 330 -8.36 -13.71 -4.06
N LEU A 331 -7.66 -14.85 -4.16
CA LEU A 331 -7.18 -15.66 -5.30
C LEU A 331 -6.40 -15.05 -6.46
N GLY A 332 -5.21 -15.61 -6.64
CA GLY A 332 -4.46 -15.66 -7.89
C GLY A 332 -5.05 -16.63 -8.92
N ALA A 333 -4.87 -16.28 -10.20
CA ALA A 333 -5.17 -17.16 -11.32
C ALA A 333 -4.13 -18.31 -11.37
N VAL A 334 -4.60 -19.56 -11.22
CA VAL A 334 -3.83 -20.74 -11.63
C VAL A 334 -3.89 -20.77 -13.15
N VAL A 335 -2.76 -20.52 -13.79
CA VAL A 335 -2.57 -20.82 -15.22
C VAL A 335 -2.11 -22.28 -15.29
N ASP A 336 -3.01 -23.16 -15.70
CA ASP A 336 -2.64 -24.48 -16.23
C ASP A 336 -1.99 -24.34 -17.62
#